data_AF-A0A660MQN1-F1
#
_entry.id   AF-A0A660MQN1-F1
#
_cell.length_a   1.000
_cell.length_b   1.000
_cell.length_c   1.000
_cell.angle_alpha   90.00
_cell.angle_beta   90.00
_cell.angle_gamma   90.00
#
_symmetry.space_group_name_H-M   'P 1'
#
loop_
_entity.id
_entity.type
_entity.pdbx_description
1 polymer ?
#
loop_
_entity_poly.entity_id
_entity_poly.type
_entity_poly.pdbx_seq_one_letter_code
_entity_poly.pdbx_strand_id
1 'polypeptide(L)'
;MFVNKKMSKKDKVFFEKGGKFLWSYKYERCIKCNRQVFKHKGKGLCTSCWDKERRKMGNRPKSRKIAQIKWNLKRKIIKALTKIQIKKESNFNKQIYQKIWYYKKKTKKLKEKGKIPLKVYIGEKLIELPFESLERPKLIGHYRGKKEIETGKEFYKKYEEEMKQYKKNFKIFNLITNYYKNERITNKYNLKINSNKIY
;
A
#
# COMPACT_ATOMS: atom_id res chain seq x y z
N MET A 1 -53.09 3.55 50.31
CA MET A 1 -52.66 4.92 50.67
C MET A 1 -51.13 5.00 50.55
N PHE A 2 -50.61 5.69 49.54
CA PHE A 2 -49.16 5.90 49.40
C PHE A 2 -48.74 7.06 50.29
N VAL A 3 -47.96 6.75 51.32
CA VAL A 3 -47.39 7.73 52.24
C VAL A 3 -46.45 8.63 51.45
N ASN A 4 -46.85 9.89 51.25
CA ASN A 4 -46.02 10.94 50.65
C ASN A 4 -44.92 11.34 51.64
N LYS A 5 -43.89 10.50 51.76
CA LYS A 5 -42.71 10.77 52.59
C LYS A 5 -41.97 11.94 51.95
N LYS A 6 -41.95 13.11 52.62
CA LYS A 6 -41.12 14.26 52.21
C LYS A 6 -39.66 13.80 52.16
N MET A 7 -39.16 13.49 50.96
CA MET A 7 -37.75 13.13 50.75
C MET A 7 -36.85 14.28 51.21
N SER A 8 -35.87 13.97 52.04
CA SER A 8 -34.90 14.96 52.52
C SER A 8 -34.14 15.57 51.33
N LYS A 9 -33.63 16.81 51.45
CA LYS A 9 -32.80 17.43 50.40
C LYS A 9 -31.61 16.55 49.98
N LYS A 10 -31.15 15.64 50.86
CA LYS A 10 -30.03 14.71 50.63
C LYS A 10 -30.41 13.49 49.78
N ASP A 11 -31.70 13.14 49.71
CA ASP A 11 -32.20 11.99 48.96
C ASP A 11 -32.68 12.36 47.55
N LYS A 12 -32.78 13.66 47.26
CA LYS A 12 -33.14 14.12 45.92
C LYS A 12 -31.97 13.88 44.97
N VAL A 13 -32.21 13.04 43.96
CA VAL A 13 -31.24 12.72 42.89
C VAL A 13 -30.78 14.00 42.16
N PHE A 14 -31.65 15.02 42.12
CA PHE A 14 -31.41 16.32 41.52
C PHE A 14 -31.78 17.43 42.51
N PHE A 15 -31.00 18.51 42.52
CA PHE A 15 -31.34 19.71 43.30
C PHE A 15 -31.22 20.96 42.42
N GLU A 16 -32.11 21.91 42.64
CA GLU A 16 -32.13 23.18 41.91
C GLU A 16 -31.46 24.25 42.79
N LYS A 17 -30.45 24.94 42.25
CA LYS A 17 -29.78 26.06 42.93
C LYS A 17 -29.72 27.23 41.96
N GLY A 18 -30.44 28.31 42.28
CA GLY A 18 -30.50 29.52 41.44
C GLY A 18 -31.07 29.26 40.03
N GLY A 19 -32.15 28.47 39.92
CA GLY A 19 -32.81 28.15 38.64
C GLY A 19 -32.03 27.18 37.72
N LYS A 20 -30.98 26.54 38.24
CA LYS A 20 -30.18 25.54 37.50
C LYS A 20 -30.28 24.18 38.19
N PHE A 21 -30.62 23.15 37.42
CA PHE A 21 -30.59 21.75 37.86
C PHE A 21 -29.13 21.27 38.00
N LEU A 22 -28.73 20.95 39.22
CA LEU A 22 -27.42 20.41 39.57
C LEU A 22 -27.54 18.92 39.92
N TRP A 23 -26.51 18.16 39.56
CA TRP A 23 -26.40 16.74 39.88
C TRP A 23 -26.03 16.57 41.36
N SER A 24 -26.69 15.68 42.08
CA SER A 24 -26.22 15.26 43.42
C SER A 24 -24.94 14.41 43.29
N TYR A 25 -23.95 14.66 44.16
CA TYR A 25 -22.64 13.99 44.14
C TYR A 25 -22.75 12.46 44.38
N LYS A 26 -23.83 12.01 45.03
CA LYS A 26 -24.01 10.62 45.48
C LYS A 26 -24.67 9.71 44.44
N TYR A 27 -25.42 10.26 43.47
CA TYR A 27 -26.22 9.47 42.51
C TYR A 27 -26.12 10.05 41.10
N GLU A 28 -24.91 10.09 40.53
CA GLU A 28 -24.68 10.64 39.19
C GLU A 28 -25.41 9.82 38.10
N ARG A 29 -26.72 10.05 37.93
CA ARG A 29 -27.57 9.37 36.93
C ARG A 29 -28.21 10.39 35.99
N CYS A 30 -28.24 10.04 34.71
CA CYS A 30 -28.91 10.84 33.68
C CYS A 30 -30.42 10.93 33.94
N ILE A 31 -31.01 12.13 33.96
CA ILE A 31 -32.47 12.35 34.15
C ILE A 31 -33.31 11.52 33.17
N LYS A 32 -32.81 11.34 31.94
CA LYS A 32 -33.58 10.71 30.87
C LYS A 32 -33.51 9.19 30.85
N CYS A 33 -32.35 8.61 31.19
CA CYS A 33 -32.13 7.17 31.05
C CYS A 33 -31.70 6.48 32.33
N ASN A 34 -31.58 7.22 33.43
CA ASN A 34 -31.11 6.77 34.76
C ASN A 34 -29.75 6.05 34.77
N ARG A 35 -29.01 6.05 33.66
CA ARG A 35 -27.67 5.44 33.59
C ARG A 35 -26.63 6.34 34.24
N GLN A 36 -25.68 5.72 34.94
CA GLN A 36 -24.49 6.34 35.51
C GLN A 36 -23.35 6.26 34.49
N VAL A 37 -23.29 7.26 33.62
CA VAL A 37 -22.33 7.37 32.51
C VAL A 37 -21.85 8.81 32.40
N PHE A 38 -20.81 9.06 31.59
CA PHE A 38 -20.14 10.36 31.50
C PHE A 38 -21.11 11.56 31.40
N LYS A 39 -20.99 12.46 32.38
CA LYS A 39 -21.89 13.61 32.56
C LYS A 39 -21.65 14.70 31.53
N HIS A 40 -22.73 15.25 30.98
CA HIS A 40 -22.64 16.50 30.23
C HIS A 40 -22.75 17.67 31.21
N LYS A 41 -21.81 18.62 31.15
CA LYS A 41 -21.79 19.78 32.06
C LYS A 41 -23.07 20.61 31.86
N GLY A 42 -23.89 20.74 32.90
CA GLY A 42 -24.93 21.77 33.02
C GLY A 42 -26.37 21.43 32.61
N LYS A 43 -26.73 20.15 32.35
CA LYS A 43 -28.10 19.83 31.87
C LYS A 43 -28.79 18.60 32.44
N GLY A 44 -28.28 17.99 33.51
CA GLY A 44 -28.98 16.79 34.04
C GLY A 44 -28.86 15.52 33.17
N LEU A 45 -28.18 15.56 32.02
CA LEU A 45 -28.12 14.46 31.05
C LEU A 45 -26.72 13.86 30.91
N CYS A 46 -26.66 12.57 30.54
CA CYS A 46 -25.43 11.97 30.03
C CYS A 46 -25.12 12.46 28.62
N THR A 47 -23.84 12.36 28.21
CA THR A 47 -23.39 12.73 26.87
C THR A 47 -24.24 12.10 25.76
N SER A 48 -24.60 10.83 25.88
CA SER A 48 -25.44 10.14 24.87
C SER A 48 -26.85 10.71 24.78
N CYS A 49 -27.52 10.96 25.92
CA CYS A 49 -28.88 11.53 25.91
C CYS A 49 -28.87 12.98 25.44
N TRP A 50 -27.87 13.76 25.87
CA TRP A 50 -27.67 15.12 25.40
C TRP A 50 -27.40 15.17 23.89
N ASP A 51 -26.57 14.26 23.36
CA ASP A 51 -26.32 14.13 21.93
C ASP A 51 -27.59 13.82 21.14
N LYS A 52 -28.44 12.93 21.66
CA LYS A 52 -29.73 12.59 21.03
C LYS A 52 -30.68 13.79 21.04
N GLU A 53 -30.79 14.52 22.14
CA GLU A 53 -31.65 15.71 22.21
C GLU A 53 -31.14 16.83 21.33
N ARG A 54 -29.84 17.13 21.39
CA ARG A 54 -29.19 18.11 20.51
C ARG A 54 -29.38 17.78 19.02
N ARG A 55 -29.42 16.50 18.65
CA ARG A 55 -29.75 16.06 17.27
C ARG A 55 -31.22 16.34 16.91
N LYS A 56 -32.15 16.18 17.85
CA LYS A 56 -33.58 16.48 17.64
C LYS A 56 -33.84 17.98 17.49
N MET A 57 -33.07 18.84 18.17
CA MET A 57 -33.18 20.30 18.09
C MET A 57 -32.68 20.90 16.75
N GLY A 58 -32.38 20.10 15.73
CA GLY A 58 -31.91 20.59 14.42
C GLY A 58 -30.49 21.19 14.39
N ASN A 59 -29.90 21.45 15.57
CA ASN A 59 -28.53 21.93 15.76
C ASN A 59 -27.50 20.82 15.49
N ARG A 60 -27.45 20.32 14.25
CA ARG A 60 -26.24 19.67 13.75
C ARG A 60 -25.16 20.75 13.78
N PRO A 61 -24.11 20.62 14.60
CA PRO A 61 -23.10 21.66 14.66
C PRO A 61 -22.53 21.84 13.25
N LYS A 62 -22.41 23.09 12.77
CA LYS A 62 -21.88 23.39 11.43
C LYS A 62 -20.59 22.61 11.16
N SER A 63 -19.78 22.40 12.21
CA SER A 63 -18.57 21.56 12.20
C SER A 63 -18.78 20.12 11.72
N ARG A 64 -19.91 19.45 12.03
CA ARG A 64 -20.17 18.08 11.57
C ARG A 64 -20.54 18.03 10.08
N LYS A 65 -21.31 19.00 9.57
CA LYS A 65 -21.58 19.12 8.13
C LYS A 65 -20.26 19.35 7.38
N ILE A 66 -19.43 20.26 7.87
CA ILE A 66 -18.09 20.55 7.32
C ILE A 66 -17.21 19.29 7.36
N ALA A 67 -17.17 18.55 8.47
CA ALA A 67 -16.40 17.31 8.59
C ALA A 67 -16.87 16.24 7.58
N GLN A 68 -18.18 16.09 7.39
CA GLN A 68 -18.75 15.17 6.41
C GLN A 68 -18.34 15.55 4.97
N ILE A 69 -18.41 16.85 4.64
CA ILE A 69 -17.97 17.37 3.33
C ILE A 69 -16.47 17.10 3.13
N LYS A 70 -15.63 17.41 4.12
CA LYS A 70 -14.18 17.13 4.09
C LYS A 70 -13.90 15.64 3.90
N TRP A 71 -14.62 14.76 4.60
CA TRP A 71 -14.46 13.32 4.47
C TRP A 71 -14.87 12.81 3.07
N ASN A 72 -15.99 13.30 2.54
CA ASN A 72 -16.44 12.96 1.20
C ASN A 72 -15.44 13.41 0.12
N LEU A 73 -14.90 14.63 0.25
CA LEU A 73 -13.85 15.15 -0.64
C LEU A 73 -12.58 14.29 -0.55
N LYS A 74 -12.10 14.01 0.67
CA LYS A 74 -10.95 13.12 0.90
C LYS A 74 -11.15 11.75 0.25
N ARG A 75 -12.35 11.16 0.40
CA ARG A 75 -12.69 9.88 -0.22
C ARG A 75 -12.69 9.94 -1.75
N LYS A 76 -13.21 11.02 -2.35
CA LYS A 76 -13.16 11.23 -3.81
C LYS A 76 -11.71 11.34 -4.30
N ILE A 77 -10.86 12.09 -3.60
CA ILE A 77 -9.44 12.24 -3.92
C ILE A 77 -8.73 10.89 -3.85
N ILE A 78 -8.90 10.15 -2.75
CA ILE A 78 -8.30 8.81 -2.59
C ILE A 78 -8.75 7.86 -3.71
N LYS A 79 -10.04 7.86 -4.07
CA LYS A 79 -10.55 7.07 -5.21
C LYS A 79 -9.94 7.47 -6.55
N ALA A 80 -9.68 8.76 -6.78
CA ALA A 80 -9.04 9.22 -8.01
C ALA A 80 -7.56 8.81 -8.06
N LEU A 81 -6.82 9.00 -6.95
CA LEU A 81 -5.41 8.63 -6.85
C LEU A 81 -5.21 7.13 -7.03
N THR A 82 -6.04 6.30 -6.40
CA THR A 82 -6.00 4.84 -6.55
C THR A 82 -6.27 4.42 -7.99
N LYS A 83 -7.26 5.02 -8.68
CA LYS A 83 -7.49 4.76 -10.12
C LYS A 83 -6.29 5.13 -10.99
N ILE A 84 -5.66 6.27 -10.73
CA ILE A 84 -4.45 6.71 -11.46
C ILE A 84 -3.31 5.71 -11.24
N GLN A 85 -3.10 5.28 -9.99
CA GLN A 85 -2.07 4.32 -9.63
C GLN A 85 -2.30 2.97 -10.34
N ILE A 86 -3.52 2.42 -10.27
CA ILE A 86 -3.88 1.17 -10.96
C ILE A 86 -3.61 1.28 -12.46
N LYS A 87 -3.98 2.41 -13.09
CA LYS A 87 -3.73 2.64 -14.52
C LYS A 87 -2.23 2.73 -14.85
N LYS A 88 -1.43 3.35 -13.97
CA LYS A 88 0.03 3.41 -14.12
C LYS A 88 0.65 2.01 -14.00
N GLU A 89 0.25 1.24 -13.00
CA GLU A 89 0.71 -0.13 -12.79
C GLU A 89 0.32 -1.04 -13.97
N SER A 90 -0.91 -0.94 -14.48
CA SER A 90 -1.35 -1.71 -15.65
C SER A 90 -0.55 -1.36 -16.91
N ASN A 91 -0.28 -0.07 -17.12
CA ASN A 91 0.53 0.39 -18.26
C ASN A 91 1.99 -0.05 -18.14
N PHE A 92 2.56 0.03 -16.93
CA PHE A 92 3.92 -0.43 -16.66
C PHE A 92 4.05 -1.95 -16.89
N ASN A 93 3.10 -2.74 -16.40
CA ASN A 93 3.05 -4.18 -16.63
C ASN A 93 2.94 -4.51 -18.13
N LYS A 94 2.13 -3.75 -18.89
CA LYS A 94 2.04 -3.88 -20.35
C LYS A 94 3.38 -3.62 -21.04
N GLN A 95 4.12 -2.59 -20.64
CA GLN A 95 5.44 -2.28 -21.19
C GLN A 95 6.48 -3.36 -20.85
N ILE A 96 6.47 -3.88 -19.63
CA ILE A 96 7.35 -5.01 -19.25
C ILE A 96 7.02 -6.22 -20.11
N TYR A 97 5.75 -6.59 -20.23
CA TYR A 97 5.32 -7.72 -21.04
C TYR A 97 5.78 -7.59 -22.51
N GLN A 98 5.63 -6.41 -23.10
CA GLN A 98 6.13 -6.14 -24.46
C GLN A 98 7.65 -6.34 -24.59
N LYS A 99 8.43 -5.88 -23.61
CA LYS A 99 9.89 -6.10 -23.58
C LYS A 99 10.23 -7.58 -23.46
N ILE A 100 9.55 -8.31 -22.57
CA ILE A 100 9.75 -9.77 -22.40
C ILE A 100 9.44 -10.49 -23.71
N TRP A 101 8.32 -10.17 -24.35
CA TRP A 101 7.93 -10.74 -25.63
C TRP A 101 8.96 -10.46 -26.74
N TYR A 102 9.47 -9.23 -26.80
CA TYR A 102 10.56 -8.87 -27.72
C TYR A 102 11.81 -9.73 -27.48
N TYR A 103 12.21 -9.94 -26.22
CA TYR A 103 13.36 -10.79 -25.91
C TYR A 103 13.13 -12.25 -26.28
N LYS A 104 11.93 -12.81 -26.07
CA LYS A 104 11.59 -14.16 -26.54
C LYS A 104 11.77 -14.30 -28.06
N LYS A 105 11.30 -13.31 -28.83
CA LYS A 105 11.54 -13.27 -30.29
C LYS A 105 13.02 -13.20 -30.63
N LYS A 106 13.79 -12.40 -29.90
CA LYS A 106 15.25 -12.28 -30.10
C LYS A 106 15.97 -13.60 -29.81
N THR A 107 15.57 -14.32 -28.77
CA THR A 107 16.09 -15.67 -28.45
C THR A 107 15.80 -16.64 -29.60
N LYS A 108 14.59 -16.61 -30.17
CA LYS A 108 14.24 -17.44 -31.34
C LYS A 108 15.15 -17.14 -32.54
N LYS A 109 15.35 -15.86 -32.86
CA LYS A 109 16.27 -15.43 -33.93
C LYS A 109 17.72 -15.84 -33.67
N LEU A 110 18.14 -15.87 -32.40
CA LEU A 110 19.48 -16.31 -32.02
C LEU A 110 19.67 -17.80 -32.31
N LYS A 111 18.66 -18.63 -32.01
CA LYS A 111 18.64 -20.06 -32.38
C LYS A 111 18.62 -20.29 -33.89
N GLU A 112 17.84 -19.50 -34.63
CA GLU A 112 17.80 -19.56 -36.11
C GLU A 112 19.18 -19.28 -36.73
N LYS A 113 20.03 -18.52 -36.04
CA LYS A 113 21.43 -18.27 -36.42
C LYS A 113 22.42 -19.35 -35.95
N GLY A 114 21.94 -20.47 -35.42
CA GLY A 114 22.78 -21.55 -34.88
C GLY A 114 23.47 -21.23 -33.55
N LYS A 115 23.16 -20.09 -32.91
CA LYS A 115 23.74 -19.70 -31.62
C LYS A 115 22.97 -20.34 -30.47
N ILE A 116 23.66 -20.66 -29.37
CA ILE A 116 23.07 -21.32 -28.20
C ILE A 116 22.70 -20.26 -27.15
N PRO A 117 21.41 -20.03 -26.85
CA PRO A 117 21.01 -19.07 -25.83
C PRO A 117 21.38 -19.56 -24.42
N LEU A 118 21.73 -18.61 -23.56
CA LEU A 118 21.99 -18.90 -22.15
C LEU A 118 20.72 -19.38 -21.46
N LYS A 119 20.77 -20.57 -20.88
CA LYS A 119 19.69 -21.19 -20.12
C LYS A 119 19.88 -20.91 -18.64
N VAL A 120 18.86 -20.37 -17.99
CA VAL A 120 18.89 -20.07 -16.55
C VAL A 120 17.60 -20.56 -15.88
N TYR A 121 17.73 -21.18 -14.72
CA TYR A 121 16.60 -21.49 -13.86
C TYR A 121 16.18 -20.25 -13.07
N ILE A 122 14.94 -19.79 -13.28
CA ILE A 122 14.36 -18.68 -12.53
C ILE A 122 13.08 -19.19 -11.87
N GLY A 123 13.15 -19.38 -10.55
CA GLY A 123 12.10 -20.09 -9.81
C GLY A 123 12.14 -21.58 -10.13
N GLU A 124 11.07 -22.10 -10.72
CA GLU A 124 10.92 -23.51 -11.11
C GLU A 124 10.87 -23.69 -12.64
N LYS A 125 11.19 -22.62 -13.40
CA LYS A 125 11.13 -22.64 -14.86
C LYS A 125 12.54 -22.48 -15.43
N LEU A 126 12.85 -23.30 -16.43
CA LEU A 126 14.04 -23.13 -17.27
C LEU A 126 13.73 -22.05 -18.33
N ILE A 127 14.53 -21.00 -18.35
CA ILE A 127 14.30 -19.82 -19.21
C ILE A 127 15.52 -19.59 -20.09
N GLU A 128 15.27 -19.32 -21.37
CA GLU A 128 16.30 -19.02 -22.35
C GLU A 128 16.44 -17.52 -22.57
N LEU A 129 17.66 -17.01 -22.46
CA LEU A 129 17.99 -15.59 -22.57
C LEU A 129 18.42 -15.21 -23.99
N PRO A 130 18.28 -13.95 -24.40
CA PRO A 130 18.56 -13.50 -25.77
C PRO A 130 20.06 -13.23 -26.03
N PHE A 131 20.95 -13.94 -25.33
CA PHE A 131 22.41 -13.84 -25.43
C PHE A 131 23.06 -15.14 -24.93
N GLU A 132 24.32 -15.37 -25.30
CA GLU A 132 25.05 -16.64 -25.07
C GLU A 132 25.72 -16.70 -23.68
N SER A 133 26.23 -15.58 -23.18
CA SER A 133 26.93 -15.53 -21.88
C SER A 133 26.56 -14.29 -21.06
N LEU A 134 26.75 -14.42 -19.74
CA LEU A 134 26.65 -13.34 -18.75
C LEU A 134 27.95 -13.23 -17.94
N GLU A 135 29.06 -13.64 -18.53
CA GLU A 135 30.36 -13.57 -17.88
C GLU A 135 30.87 -12.13 -17.88
N ARG A 136 31.42 -11.71 -16.74
CA ARG A 136 32.03 -10.38 -16.63
C ARG A 136 33.39 -10.40 -17.33
N PRO A 137 33.63 -9.52 -18.31
CA PRO A 137 34.93 -9.36 -18.93
C PRO A 137 36.03 -9.12 -17.88
N LYS A 138 37.19 -9.73 -18.06
CA LYS A 138 38.37 -9.53 -17.21
C LYS A 138 39.38 -8.67 -17.97
N LEU A 139 39.94 -7.68 -17.29
CA LEU A 139 41.02 -6.88 -17.83
C LEU A 139 42.33 -7.61 -17.51
N ILE A 140 43.04 -8.08 -18.53
CA ILE A 140 44.29 -8.83 -18.39
C ILE A 140 45.43 -7.91 -18.82
N GLY A 141 46.38 -7.62 -17.92
CA GLY A 141 47.69 -7.07 -18.32
C GLY A 141 48.27 -5.95 -17.43
N HIS A 142 49.57 -6.09 -17.12
CA HIS A 142 50.48 -5.00 -16.77
C HIS A 142 51.32 -4.72 -18.03
N TYR A 143 51.11 -3.59 -18.71
CA TYR A 143 51.82 -3.26 -19.95
C TYR A 143 52.99 -2.30 -19.67
N ARG A 144 54.21 -2.60 -20.14
CA ARG A 144 55.43 -1.79 -19.98
C ARG A 144 56.17 -1.65 -21.31
N GLY A 145 55.79 -0.66 -22.13
CA GLY A 145 56.55 -0.24 -23.32
C GLY A 145 55.72 0.52 -24.36
N LYS A 146 56.33 1.32 -25.25
CA LYS A 146 55.60 2.15 -26.24
C LYS A 146 54.74 1.34 -27.24
N LYS A 147 55.25 0.23 -27.79
CA LYS A 147 54.47 -0.70 -28.65
C LYS A 147 53.38 -1.45 -27.88
N GLU A 148 53.61 -1.70 -26.58
CA GLU A 148 52.63 -2.30 -25.68
C GLU A 148 51.53 -1.32 -25.25
N ILE A 149 51.79 0.00 -25.32
CA ILE A 149 50.80 1.05 -25.04
C ILE A 149 49.75 1.15 -26.15
N GLU A 150 50.14 1.06 -27.44
CA GLU A 150 49.18 1.11 -28.56
C GLU A 150 48.29 -0.13 -28.61
N THR A 151 48.88 -1.32 -28.49
CA THR A 151 48.14 -2.58 -28.33
C THR A 151 47.27 -2.58 -27.07
N GLY A 152 47.76 -1.95 -25.99
CA GLY A 152 46.97 -1.65 -24.80
C GLY A 152 45.71 -0.82 -25.12
N LYS A 153 45.81 0.26 -25.91
CA LYS A 153 44.64 1.11 -26.25
C LYS A 153 43.55 0.32 -26.97
N GLU A 154 43.91 -0.52 -27.93
CA GLU A 154 42.94 -1.38 -28.64
C GLU A 154 42.30 -2.40 -27.70
N PHE A 155 43.09 -2.99 -26.81
CA PHE A 155 42.61 -3.92 -25.81
C PHE A 155 41.63 -3.26 -24.82
N TYR A 156 41.96 -2.07 -24.30
CA TYR A 156 41.08 -1.29 -23.44
C TYR A 156 39.76 -0.96 -24.15
N LYS A 157 39.81 -0.56 -25.41
CA LYS A 157 38.60 -0.27 -26.21
C LYS A 157 37.72 -1.51 -26.36
N LYS A 158 38.31 -2.66 -26.70
CA LYS A 158 37.59 -3.95 -26.77
C LYS A 158 36.96 -4.31 -25.43
N TYR A 159 37.71 -4.21 -24.34
CA TYR A 159 37.19 -4.45 -22.99
C TYR A 159 36.02 -3.53 -22.63
N GLU A 160 36.10 -2.24 -22.98
CA GLU A 160 35.00 -1.30 -22.75
C GLU A 160 33.74 -1.68 -23.52
N GLU A 161 33.88 -2.12 -24.77
CA GLU A 161 32.77 -2.60 -25.60
C GLU A 161 32.15 -3.88 -25.02
N GLU A 162 32.97 -4.84 -24.62
CA GLU A 162 32.52 -6.06 -23.93
C GLU A 162 31.83 -5.72 -22.61
N MET A 163 32.35 -4.77 -21.83
CA MET A 163 31.73 -4.31 -20.59
C MET A 163 30.40 -3.59 -20.83
N LYS A 164 30.27 -2.79 -21.89
CA LYS A 164 29.00 -2.17 -22.30
C LYS A 164 27.98 -3.26 -22.65
N GLN A 165 28.40 -4.28 -23.40
CA GLN A 165 27.55 -5.41 -23.76
C GLN A 165 27.15 -6.25 -22.55
N TYR A 166 28.07 -6.53 -21.63
CA TYR A 166 27.80 -7.20 -20.36
C TYR A 166 26.77 -6.43 -19.53
N LYS A 167 26.94 -5.12 -19.33
CA LYS A 167 25.98 -4.27 -18.60
C LYS A 167 24.59 -4.32 -19.25
N LYS A 168 24.52 -4.34 -20.58
CA LYS A 168 23.26 -4.46 -21.32
C LYS A 168 22.61 -5.82 -21.11
N ASN A 169 23.36 -6.92 -21.23
CA ASN A 169 22.88 -8.28 -20.97
C ASN A 169 22.40 -8.43 -19.52
N PHE A 170 23.13 -7.87 -18.56
CA PHE A 170 22.77 -7.88 -17.15
C PHE A 170 21.47 -7.15 -16.85
N LYS A 171 21.24 -5.98 -17.49
CA LYS A 171 19.95 -5.28 -17.40
C LYS A 171 18.79 -6.13 -17.93
N ILE A 172 18.99 -6.82 -19.05
CA ILE A 172 17.99 -7.72 -19.64
C ILE A 172 17.72 -8.90 -18.69
N PHE A 173 18.77 -9.52 -18.17
CA PHE A 173 18.68 -10.61 -17.20
C PHE A 173 17.85 -10.22 -15.97
N ASN A 174 18.13 -9.06 -15.38
CA ASN A 174 17.40 -8.56 -14.21
C ASN A 174 15.93 -8.31 -14.53
N LEU A 175 15.64 -7.73 -15.69
CA LEU A 175 14.25 -7.48 -16.13
C LEU A 175 13.48 -8.80 -16.27
N ILE A 176 14.08 -9.81 -16.91
CA ILE A 176 13.48 -11.14 -17.09
C ILE A 176 13.28 -11.83 -15.73
N THR A 177 14.31 -11.80 -14.88
CA THR A 177 14.27 -12.41 -13.54
C THR A 177 13.15 -11.80 -12.69
N ASN A 178 13.03 -10.48 -12.67
CA ASN A 178 12.00 -9.80 -11.90
C ASN A 178 10.59 -10.12 -12.42
N TYR A 179 10.41 -10.18 -13.74
CA TYR A 179 9.13 -10.55 -14.36
C TYR A 179 8.66 -11.94 -13.88
N TYR A 180 9.51 -12.97 -14.01
CA TYR A 180 9.12 -14.34 -13.66
C TYR A 180 9.02 -14.58 -12.15
N LYS A 181 9.83 -13.88 -11.33
CA LYS A 181 9.68 -13.91 -9.87
C LYS A 181 8.32 -13.34 -9.44
N ASN A 182 7.89 -12.22 -10.02
CA ASN A 182 6.61 -11.61 -9.70
C ASN A 182 5.42 -12.45 -10.17
N GLU A 183 5.52 -13.07 -11.36
CA GLU A 183 4.49 -13.98 -11.89
C GLU A 183 4.26 -15.20 -10.95
N ARG A 184 5.33 -15.73 -10.33
CA ARG A 184 5.23 -16.81 -9.33
C ARG A 184 4.47 -16.36 -8.08
N ILE A 185 4.74 -15.14 -7.60
CA ILE A 185 4.08 -14.57 -6.43
C ILE A 185 2.58 -14.43 -6.68
N THR A 186 2.19 -13.86 -7.83
CA THR A 186 0.77 -13.71 -8.20
C THR A 186 0.05 -15.04 -8.31
N ASN A 187 0.68 -16.06 -8.90
CA ASN A 187 0.07 -17.39 -9.05
C ASN A 187 -0.09 -18.09 -7.69
N LYS A 188 0.89 -17.96 -6.79
CA LYS A 188 0.81 -18.54 -5.43
C LYS A 188 -0.33 -17.93 -4.60
N TYR A 189 -0.56 -16.62 -4.72
CA TYR A 189 -1.67 -15.97 -4.03
C TYR A 189 -3.04 -16.35 -4.62
N ASN A 190 -3.15 -16.46 -5.94
CA ASN A 190 -4.40 -16.88 -6.59
C ASN A 190 -4.79 -18.33 -6.20
N LEU A 191 -3.81 -19.23 -6.08
CA LEU A 191 -4.06 -20.60 -5.61
C LEU A 191 -4.56 -20.64 -4.16
N LYS A 192 -3.98 -19.83 -3.26
CA LYS A 192 -4.43 -19.73 -1.85
C LYS A 192 -5.82 -19.12 -1.69
N ILE A 193 -6.18 -18.14 -2.52
CA ILE A 193 -7.50 -17.52 -2.47
C ILE A 193 -8.57 -18.49 -2.96
N ASN A 194 -8.27 -19.30 -3.97
CA ASN A 194 -9.20 -20.31 -4.47
C ASN A 194 -9.33 -21.51 -3.52
N SER A 195 -8.26 -21.93 -2.83
CA SER A 195 -8.36 -23.00 -1.82
C SER A 195 -9.22 -22.60 -0.61
N ASN A 196 -9.31 -21.30 -0.29
CA ASN A 196 -10.12 -20.80 0.82
C ASN A 196 -11.59 -20.54 0.45
N LYS A 197 -11.99 -20.74 -0.81
CA LYS A 197 -13.39 -20.66 -1.27
C LYS A 197 -14.08 -22.02 -1.35
N ILE A 198 -13.35 -23.09 -1.11
CA ILE A 198 -13.87 -24.47 -1.10
C ILE A 198 -14.04 -24.88 0.37
N TYR A 199 -14.89 -24.18 1.13
CA TYR A 199 -15.43 -24.59 2.42
C TYR A 199 -16.73 -23.83 2.67
#